data_AF-A0A174EM98-F1
#
_entry.id   AF-A0A174EM98-F1
#
_cell.length_a   1.000
_cell.length_b   1.000
_cell.length_c   1.000
_cell.angle_alpha   90.00
_cell.angle_beta   90.00
_cell.angle_gamma   90.00
#
_symmetry.space_group_name_H-M   'P 1'
#
loop_
_entity.id
_entity.type
_entity.pdbx_description
1 polymer ?
#
loop_
_entity_poly.entity_id
_entity_poly.type
_entity_poly.pdbx_seq_one_letter_code
_entity_poly.pdbx_strand_id
1 'polypeptide(L)'
;MCEVDGVLAGQIACASSSIEREAGGRLDTVTFGPLAVLPSFQGKGLARALVCHALRQAQALGEQAVVILGDPRHYGRYGFWCGERWGIALENGQYLPGLQAVELAPGSLANAAGRFREGFAYAPDAVALDAFDALFPVKEKAITDFQQEFQVMCSLGHEVIPNGFMQ
;
A
#
# COMPACT_ATOMS: atom_id res chain seq x y z
N MET A 1 -2.51 -8.14 13.84
CA MET A 1 -3.89 -8.69 13.87
C MET A 1 -4.69 -8.01 14.97
N CYS A 2 -6.02 -7.99 14.89
CA CYS A 2 -6.88 -7.54 15.98
C CYS A 2 -7.98 -8.55 16.27
N GLU A 3 -8.25 -8.76 17.54
CA GLU A 3 -9.25 -9.70 18.04
C GLU A 3 -10.33 -8.95 18.82
N VAL A 4 -11.59 -9.35 18.64
CA VAL A 4 -12.74 -8.82 19.37
C VAL A 4 -13.55 -10.01 19.88
N ASP A 5 -13.71 -10.12 21.20
CA ASP A 5 -14.46 -11.19 21.86
C ASP A 5 -14.07 -12.62 21.41
N GLY A 6 -12.77 -12.91 21.29
CA GLY A 6 -12.31 -14.23 20.85
C GLY A 6 -12.22 -14.40 19.32
N VAL A 7 -12.69 -13.42 18.54
CA VAL A 7 -12.78 -13.51 17.08
C VAL A 7 -11.70 -12.66 16.42
N LEU A 8 -10.93 -13.27 15.51
CA LEU A 8 -10.00 -12.55 14.65
C LEU A 8 -10.77 -11.62 13.70
N ALA A 9 -10.95 -10.37 14.11
CA ALA A 9 -11.79 -9.39 13.45
C ALA A 9 -11.09 -8.66 12.29
N GLY A 10 -9.75 -8.65 12.27
CA GLY A 10 -8.99 -7.99 11.21
C GLY A 10 -7.49 -8.22 11.27
N GLN A 11 -6.82 -7.91 10.17
CA GLN A 11 -5.39 -8.10 10.00
C GLN A 11 -4.78 -7.02 9.11
N ILE A 12 -3.49 -6.76 9.34
CA ILE A 12 -2.63 -5.98 8.47
C ILE A 12 -1.28 -6.72 8.43
N ALA A 13 -0.81 -7.04 7.23
CA ALA A 13 0.51 -7.63 7.03
C ALA A 13 1.50 -6.52 6.65
N CYS A 14 2.73 -6.62 7.15
CA CYS A 14 3.81 -5.68 6.84
C CYS A 14 5.00 -6.47 6.29
N ALA A 15 5.74 -5.86 5.38
CA ALA A 15 6.97 -6.41 4.83
C ALA A 15 8.01 -5.29 4.67
N SER A 16 9.29 -5.65 4.72
CA SER A 16 10.36 -4.76 4.27
C SER A 16 10.14 -4.43 2.80
N SER A 17 10.43 -3.21 2.40
CA SER A 17 10.41 -2.75 1.01
C SER A 17 11.58 -1.80 0.78
N SER A 18 11.73 -1.30 -0.44
CA SER A 18 12.77 -0.30 -0.67
C SER A 18 12.46 0.63 -1.83
N ILE A 19 13.21 1.72 -1.90
CA ILE A 19 13.27 2.61 -3.05
C ILE A 19 14.68 2.53 -3.64
N GLU A 20 14.78 2.10 -4.89
CA GLU A 20 16.01 2.21 -5.69
C GLU A 20 16.12 3.66 -6.18
N ARG A 21 17.08 4.40 -5.62
CA ARG A 21 17.20 5.84 -5.86
C ARG A 21 17.87 6.13 -7.20
N GLU A 22 17.37 7.14 -7.90
CA GLU A 22 17.96 7.62 -9.16
C GLU A 22 19.38 8.18 -8.95
N ALA A 23 19.62 8.81 -7.80
CA ALA A 23 20.96 9.27 -7.39
C ALA A 23 21.92 8.12 -7.01
N GLY A 24 21.45 6.87 -7.06
CA GLY A 24 22.19 5.69 -6.67
C GLY A 24 21.92 5.21 -5.24
N GLY A 25 22.07 3.90 -5.06
CA GLY A 25 21.84 3.21 -3.79
C GLY A 25 20.37 2.94 -3.50
N ARG A 26 20.14 2.37 -2.30
CA ARG A 26 18.83 1.92 -1.83
C ARG A 26 18.42 2.69 -0.59
N LEU A 27 17.15 3.04 -0.49
CA LEU A 27 16.53 3.51 0.75
C LEU A 27 15.58 2.41 1.25
N ASP A 28 15.82 1.91 2.45
CA ASP A 28 14.97 0.89 3.07
C ASP A 28 13.69 1.54 3.59
N THR A 29 12.57 0.87 3.35
CA THR A 29 11.24 1.30 3.74
C THR A 29 10.42 0.10 4.24
N VAL A 30 9.22 0.36 4.73
CA VAL A 30 8.23 -0.68 5.01
C VAL A 30 7.05 -0.51 4.05
N THR A 31 6.43 -1.62 3.67
CA THR A 31 5.11 -1.64 3.03
C THR A 31 4.15 -2.42 3.91
N PHE A 32 2.85 -2.17 3.76
CA PHE A 32 1.83 -3.01 4.35
C PHE A 32 0.69 -3.27 3.38
N GLY A 33 0.11 -4.46 3.52
CA GLY A 33 -0.92 -4.98 2.63
C GLY A 33 -0.92 -6.51 2.66
N PRO A 34 -2.09 -7.17 2.53
CA PRO A 34 -3.42 -6.58 2.57
C PRO A 34 -3.82 -6.10 3.98
N LEU A 35 -4.72 -5.12 4.04
CA LEU A 35 -5.47 -4.72 5.24
C LEU A 35 -6.89 -5.25 5.10
N ALA A 36 -7.36 -6.05 6.07
CA ALA A 36 -8.69 -6.64 6.02
C ALA A 36 -9.39 -6.58 7.38
N VAL A 37 -10.71 -6.34 7.34
CA VAL A 37 -11.60 -6.40 8.51
C VAL A 37 -12.84 -7.18 8.12
N LEU A 38 -13.25 -8.11 8.97
CA LEU A 38 -14.47 -8.89 8.79
C LEU A 38 -15.69 -7.97 8.63
N PRO A 39 -16.62 -8.27 7.69
CA PRO A 39 -17.78 -7.40 7.42
C PRO A 39 -18.57 -6.97 8.67
N SER A 40 -18.82 -7.89 9.61
CA SER A 40 -19.54 -7.63 10.87
C SER A 40 -18.83 -6.66 11.84
N PHE A 41 -17.57 -6.37 11.59
CA PHE A 41 -16.75 -5.46 12.39
C PHE A 41 -16.28 -4.21 11.63
N GLN A 42 -16.72 -4.03 10.38
CA GLN A 42 -16.47 -2.81 9.62
C GLN A 42 -17.23 -1.62 10.21
N GLY A 43 -16.78 -0.40 9.90
CA GLY A 43 -17.36 0.84 10.45
C GLY A 43 -17.04 1.11 11.94
N LYS A 44 -16.36 0.20 12.63
CA LYS A 44 -16.02 0.30 14.07
C LYS A 44 -14.61 0.84 14.35
N GLY A 45 -13.92 1.34 13.33
CA GLY A 45 -12.57 1.91 13.49
C GLY A 45 -11.42 0.90 13.56
N LEU A 46 -11.66 -0.41 13.43
CA LEU A 46 -10.60 -1.43 13.51
C LEU A 46 -9.50 -1.26 12.45
N ALA A 47 -9.87 -0.96 11.20
CA ALA A 47 -8.90 -0.71 10.13
C ALA A 47 -7.96 0.45 10.47
N ARG A 48 -8.53 1.53 11.04
CA ARG A 48 -7.75 2.69 11.52
C ARG A 48 -6.81 2.27 12.65
N ALA A 49 -7.29 1.49 13.62
CA ALA A 49 -6.47 1.03 14.73
C ALA A 49 -5.27 0.18 14.24
N LEU A 50 -5.51 -0.71 13.26
CA LEU A 50 -4.48 -1.54 12.63
C LEU A 50 -3.42 -0.68 11.91
N VAL A 51 -3.83 0.27 11.06
CA VAL A 51 -2.88 1.16 10.36
C VAL A 51 -2.08 2.00 11.35
N CYS A 52 -2.74 2.65 12.32
CA CYS A 52 -2.04 3.45 13.33
C CYS A 52 -1.12 2.60 14.20
N HIS A 53 -1.42 1.32 14.43
CA HIS A 53 -0.54 0.40 15.14
C HIS A 53 0.69 0.07 14.29
N ALA A 54 0.51 -0.30 13.02
CA ALA A 54 1.60 -0.61 12.10
C ALA A 54 2.58 0.56 11.94
N LEU A 55 2.09 1.79 11.75
CA LEU A 55 2.93 2.98 11.65
C LEU A 55 3.75 3.22 12.92
N ARG A 56 3.14 3.07 14.10
CA ARG A 56 3.83 3.20 15.40
C ARG A 56 4.91 2.14 15.59
N GLN A 57 4.65 0.91 15.18
CA GLN A 57 5.63 -0.18 15.26
C GLN A 57 6.80 0.06 14.31
N ALA A 58 6.53 0.44 13.05
CA ALA A 58 7.58 0.78 12.10
C ALA A 58 8.47 1.92 12.63
N GLN A 59 7.85 2.99 13.17
CA GLN A 59 8.60 4.09 13.78
C GLN A 59 9.44 3.63 14.98
N ALA A 60 8.91 2.76 15.84
CA ALA A 60 9.63 2.23 17.00
C ALA A 60 10.82 1.32 16.61
N LEU A 61 10.76 0.70 15.44
CA LEU A 61 11.85 -0.10 14.86
C LEU A 61 12.91 0.75 14.14
N GLY A 62 12.72 2.08 14.07
CA GLY A 62 13.66 2.99 13.42
C GLY A 62 13.50 3.07 11.89
N GLU A 63 12.39 2.57 11.36
CA GLU A 63 12.08 2.65 9.93
C GLU A 63 11.92 4.10 9.50
N GLN A 64 12.38 4.40 8.28
CA GLN A 64 12.46 5.77 7.79
C GLN A 64 11.16 6.24 7.16
N ALA A 65 10.48 5.37 6.43
CA ALA A 65 9.25 5.68 5.73
C ALA A 65 8.42 4.42 5.49
N VAL A 66 7.12 4.64 5.24
CA VAL A 66 6.22 3.60 4.76
C VAL A 66 5.72 3.97 3.37
N VAL A 67 5.77 3.03 2.43
CA VAL A 67 5.29 3.18 1.05
C VAL A 67 4.28 2.08 0.77
N ILE A 68 3.13 2.43 0.18
CA ILE A 68 2.01 1.52 -0.06
C ILE A 68 1.38 1.76 -1.42
N LEU A 69 0.59 0.78 -1.87
CA LEU A 69 -0.42 0.94 -2.91
C LEU A 69 -1.81 0.93 -2.26
N GLY A 70 -2.58 2.00 -2.45
CA GLY A 70 -3.91 2.11 -1.85
C GLY A 70 -4.65 3.38 -2.22
N ASP A 71 -5.89 3.53 -1.74
CA ASP A 71 -6.73 4.68 -2.06
C ASP A 71 -6.30 5.94 -1.26
N PRO A 72 -5.93 7.05 -1.92
CA PRO A 72 -5.57 8.30 -1.23
C PRO A 72 -6.65 8.85 -0.31
N ARG A 73 -7.93 8.60 -0.61
CA ARG A 73 -9.07 9.02 0.24
C ARG A 73 -9.08 8.25 1.56
N HIS A 74 -8.56 7.03 1.57
CA HIS A 74 -8.43 6.23 2.78
C HIS A 74 -7.15 6.59 3.55
N TYR A 75 -6.01 6.69 2.87
CA TYR A 75 -4.70 6.75 3.52
C TYR A 75 -4.21 8.18 3.81
N GLY A 76 -4.68 9.19 3.08
CA GLY A 76 -4.29 10.58 3.29
C GLY A 76 -4.53 11.08 4.71
N ARG A 77 -5.56 10.56 5.40
CA ARG A 77 -5.87 10.88 6.81
C ARG A 77 -4.80 10.42 7.82
N TYR A 78 -3.87 9.56 7.41
CA TYR A 78 -2.73 9.14 8.22
C TYR A 78 -1.43 9.87 7.84
N GLY A 79 -1.51 10.87 6.96
CA GLY A 79 -0.34 11.64 6.50
C GLY A 79 0.34 11.07 5.27
N PHE A 80 -0.24 10.06 4.61
CA PHE A 80 0.25 9.59 3.31
C PHE A 80 0.00 10.63 2.22
N TRP A 81 0.95 10.73 1.30
CA TRP A 81 0.86 11.55 0.08
C TRP A 81 1.25 10.71 -1.13
N CYS A 82 0.79 11.12 -2.32
CA CYS A 82 1.25 10.51 -3.58
C CYS A 82 2.78 10.49 -3.64
N GLY A 83 3.36 9.35 -4.04
CA GLY A 83 4.81 9.13 -4.16
C GLY A 83 5.48 10.13 -5.10
N GLU A 84 4.75 10.66 -6.08
CA GLU A 84 5.20 11.72 -6.99
C GLU A 84 5.70 12.97 -6.24
N ARG A 85 5.17 13.25 -5.04
CA ARG A 85 5.67 14.32 -4.16
C ARG A 85 7.18 14.22 -3.89
N TRP A 86 7.73 13.01 -3.88
CA TRP A 86 9.15 12.73 -3.65
C TRP A 86 9.84 12.14 -4.88
N GLY A 87 9.19 12.14 -6.05
CA GLY A 87 9.71 11.49 -7.26
C GLY A 87 9.77 9.96 -7.15
N ILE A 88 8.92 9.35 -6.33
CA ILE A 88 8.84 7.89 -6.19
C ILE A 88 7.82 7.37 -7.19
N ALA A 89 8.28 6.55 -8.12
CA ALA A 89 7.47 5.88 -9.14
C ALA A 89 7.41 4.37 -8.91
N LEU A 90 6.47 3.71 -9.59
CA LEU A 90 6.43 2.25 -9.71
C LEU A 90 7.69 1.73 -10.42
N GLU A 91 7.92 0.42 -10.35
CA GLU A 91 9.06 -0.23 -11.01
C GLU A 91 9.15 0.06 -12.52
N ASN A 92 8.00 0.18 -13.18
CA ASN A 92 7.89 0.51 -14.59
C ASN A 92 8.09 2.00 -14.91
N GLY A 93 8.32 2.85 -13.90
CA GLY A 93 8.51 4.29 -14.05
C GLY A 93 7.23 5.13 -14.02
N GLN A 94 6.06 4.51 -13.89
CA GLN A 94 4.80 5.23 -13.81
C GLN A 94 4.59 5.84 -12.42
N TYR A 95 4.11 7.08 -12.40
CA TYR A 95 3.49 7.67 -11.23
C TYR A 95 2.05 7.20 -11.17
N LEU A 96 1.66 6.63 -10.03
CA LEU A 96 0.30 6.18 -9.79
C LEU A 96 -0.23 6.96 -8.58
N PRO A 97 -1.42 7.59 -8.64
CA PRO A 97 -1.96 8.27 -7.48
C PRO A 97 -2.13 7.35 -6.26
N GLY A 98 -2.33 6.05 -6.51
CA GLY A 98 -2.39 5.02 -5.48
C GLY A 98 -1.06 4.64 -4.84
N LEU A 99 0.09 4.94 -5.48
CA LEU A 99 1.41 4.77 -4.88
C LEU A 99 1.64 5.93 -3.90
N GLN A 100 1.62 5.64 -2.61
CA GLN A 100 1.66 6.65 -1.57
C GLN A 100 2.78 6.39 -0.57
N ALA A 101 3.34 7.45 -0.01
CA ALA A 101 4.37 7.36 1.02
C ALA A 101 4.07 8.28 2.21
N VAL A 102 4.59 7.90 3.37
CA VAL A 102 4.61 8.73 4.59
C VAL A 102 5.99 8.63 5.25
N GLU A 103 6.52 9.78 5.66
CA GLU A 103 7.74 9.85 6.45
C GLU A 103 7.45 9.45 7.90
N LEU A 104 8.27 8.57 8.47
CA LEU A 104 8.23 8.23 9.91
C LEU A 104 9.21 9.08 10.73
N ALA A 105 10.20 9.67 10.06
CA ALA A 105 11.08 10.71 10.59
C ALA A 105 11.07 11.90 9.61
N PRO A 106 10.95 13.15 10.09
CA PRO A 106 10.88 14.31 9.20
C PRO A 106 12.04 14.39 8.22
N GLY A 107 11.75 14.53 6.92
CA GLY A 107 12.75 14.62 5.87
C GLY A 107 13.43 13.29 5.50
N SER A 108 12.93 12.15 6.00
CA SER A 108 13.49 10.84 5.69
C SER A 108 13.35 10.45 4.21
N LEU A 109 12.42 11.06 3.48
CA LEU A 109 12.25 10.90 2.05
C LEU A 109 12.92 12.03 1.25
N ALA A 110 13.73 12.88 1.88
CA ALA A 110 14.56 13.83 1.15
C ALA A 110 15.49 13.08 0.19
N ASN A 111 15.40 13.43 -1.10
CA ASN A 111 16.16 12.77 -2.19
C ASN A 111 15.80 11.28 -2.38
N ALA A 112 14.57 10.88 -2.07
CA ALA A 112 14.08 9.52 -2.30
C ALA A 112 13.63 9.24 -3.75
N ALA A 113 13.78 10.18 -4.68
CA ALA A 113 13.39 10.00 -6.08
C ALA A 113 13.97 8.69 -6.65
N GLY A 114 13.12 7.84 -7.22
CA GLY A 114 13.46 6.44 -7.42
C GLY A 114 12.31 5.54 -7.83
N ARG A 115 12.61 4.24 -7.85
CA ARG A 115 11.67 3.17 -8.16
C ARG A 115 11.34 2.39 -6.90
N PHE A 116 10.06 2.31 -6.56
CA PHE A 116 9.59 1.53 -5.43
C PHE A 116 9.64 0.03 -5.74
N ARG A 117 10.29 -0.73 -4.87
CA ARG A 117 10.34 -2.20 -4.86
C ARG A 117 9.47 -2.70 -3.71
N GLU A 118 8.33 -3.28 -4.04
CA GLU A 118 7.47 -3.93 -3.04
C GLU A 118 8.16 -5.21 -2.54
N GLY A 119 8.13 -5.47 -1.22
CA GLY A 119 8.73 -6.68 -0.66
C GLY A 119 7.77 -7.83 -0.41
N PHE A 120 6.53 -7.73 -0.87
CA PHE A 120 5.63 -8.87 -0.93
C PHE A 120 5.90 -9.68 -2.20
N ALA A 121 6.11 -10.98 -2.07
CA ALA A 121 6.21 -11.91 -3.18
C ALA A 121 4.85 -12.58 -3.41
N TYR A 122 4.06 -12.06 -4.35
CA TYR A 122 2.79 -12.67 -4.76
C TYR A 122 3.00 -13.71 -5.85
N ALA A 123 3.63 -14.84 -5.50
CA ALA A 123 3.89 -15.94 -6.43
C ALA A 123 3.41 -17.29 -5.82
N PRO A 124 2.11 -17.45 -5.56
CA PRO A 124 1.58 -18.72 -5.08
C PRO A 124 1.67 -19.79 -6.17
N ASP A 125 1.82 -21.06 -5.77
CA ASP A 125 1.57 -22.18 -6.67
C ASP A 125 0.08 -22.19 -7.05
N ALA A 126 -0.21 -22.18 -8.35
CA ALA A 126 -1.57 -22.02 -8.86
C ALA A 126 -2.49 -23.17 -8.41
N VAL A 127 -1.98 -24.40 -8.40
CA VAL A 127 -2.76 -25.58 -8.00
C VAL A 127 -3.06 -25.55 -6.50
N ALA A 128 -2.07 -25.19 -5.68
CA ALA A 128 -2.26 -25.04 -4.25
C ALA A 128 -3.21 -23.89 -3.91
N LEU A 129 -3.15 -22.77 -4.64
CA LEU A 129 -4.06 -21.64 -4.47
C LEU A 129 -5.50 -22.04 -4.80
N ASP A 130 -5.72 -22.69 -5.94
CA ASP A 130 -7.06 -23.15 -6.34
C ASP A 130 -7.63 -24.15 -5.32
N ALA A 131 -6.79 -25.05 -4.81
CA ALA A 131 -7.19 -26.02 -3.78
C ALA A 131 -7.56 -25.32 -2.45
N PHE A 132 -6.84 -24.27 -2.08
CA PHE A 132 -7.14 -23.46 -0.89
C PHE A 132 -8.43 -22.65 -1.07
N ASP A 133 -8.62 -22.00 -2.22
CA ASP A 133 -9.80 -21.20 -2.52
C ASP A 133 -11.09 -22.05 -2.57
N ALA A 134 -11.00 -23.31 -3.00
CA ALA A 134 -12.10 -24.27 -3.00
C ALA A 134 -12.60 -24.62 -1.58
N LEU A 135 -11.86 -24.30 -0.51
CA LEU A 135 -12.29 -24.49 0.87
C LEU A 135 -13.32 -23.46 1.34
N PHE A 136 -13.48 -22.35 0.61
CA PHE A 136 -14.43 -21.29 0.97
C PHE A 136 -15.76 -21.46 0.23
N PRO A 137 -16.88 -21.03 0.83
CA PRO A 137 -18.13 -20.89 0.11
C PRO A 137 -17.94 -19.97 -1.10
N VAL A 138 -18.54 -20.33 -2.24
CA VAL A 138 -18.54 -19.51 -3.45
C VAL A 138 -19.13 -18.13 -3.12
N LYS A 139 -18.39 -17.08 -3.48
CA LYS A 139 -18.86 -15.70 -3.39
C LYS A 139 -19.12 -15.16 -4.79
N GLU A 140 -20.31 -14.60 -5.00
CA GLU A 140 -20.60 -13.87 -6.24
C GLU A 140 -19.66 -12.66 -6.35
N LYS A 141 -19.01 -12.50 -7.51
CA LYS A 141 -18.19 -11.32 -7.77
C LYS A 141 -19.09 -10.09 -7.78
N ALA A 142 -18.86 -9.20 -6.83
CA ALA A 142 -19.48 -7.89 -6.78
C ALA A 142 -18.45 -6.81 -7.08
N ILE A 143 -18.86 -5.79 -7.84
CA ILE A 143 -18.12 -4.54 -8.01
C ILE A 143 -18.91 -3.48 -7.26
N THR A 144 -18.26 -2.83 -6.32
CA THR A 144 -18.81 -1.70 -5.56
C THR A 144 -18.45 -0.37 -6.24
N ASP A 145 -19.20 0.69 -5.95
CA ASP A 145 -18.91 2.04 -6.45
C ASP A 145 -17.49 2.49 -6.08
N PHE A 146 -17.05 2.17 -4.85
CA PHE A 146 -15.68 2.41 -4.40
C PHE A 146 -14.63 1.73 -5.26
N GLN A 147 -14.89 0.49 -5.73
CA GLN A 147 -13.97 -0.22 -6.62
C GLN A 147 -13.93 0.41 -8.01
N GLN A 148 -15.06 0.89 -8.54
CA GLN A 148 -15.10 1.59 -9.82
C GLN A 148 -14.32 2.91 -9.76
N GLU A 149 -14.56 3.71 -8.72
CA GLU A 149 -13.84 4.97 -8.52
C GLU A 149 -12.34 4.74 -8.34
N PHE A 150 -11.96 3.70 -7.59
CA PHE A 150 -10.56 3.32 -7.43
C PHE A 150 -9.94 2.87 -8.76
N GLN A 151 -10.66 2.11 -9.59
CA GLN A 151 -10.20 1.73 -10.93
C GLN A 151 -9.98 2.94 -11.85
N VAL A 152 -10.91 3.91 -11.83
CA VAL A 152 -10.73 5.17 -12.57
C VAL A 152 -9.47 5.88 -12.10
N MET A 153 -9.28 6.02 -10.78
CA MET A 153 -8.08 6.64 -10.24
C MET A 153 -6.78 5.90 -10.63
N CYS A 154 -6.78 4.56 -10.64
CA CYS A 154 -5.63 3.79 -11.10
C CYS A 154 -5.33 3.99 -12.61
N SER A 155 -6.36 4.30 -13.41
CA SER A 155 -6.17 4.58 -14.85
C SER A 155 -5.48 5.91 -15.14
N LEU A 156 -5.39 6.79 -14.13
CA LEU A 156 -4.69 8.08 -14.22
C LEU A 156 -3.16 7.95 -14.06
N GLY A 157 -2.61 6.73 -14.03
CA GLY A 157 -1.18 6.52 -13.99
C GLY A 157 -0.49 7.11 -15.22
N HIS A 158 0.58 7.87 -15.01
CA HIS A 158 1.30 8.58 -16.08
C HIS A 158 2.81 8.42 -15.97
N GLU A 159 3.49 8.63 -17.09
CA GLU A 159 4.94 8.79 -17.14
C GLU A 159 5.26 10.26 -17.43
N VAL A 160 6.34 10.77 -16.84
CA VAL A 160 6.86 12.07 -17.23
C VAL A 160 7.75 11.87 -18.45
N ILE A 161 7.28 12.28 -19.62
CA ILE A 161 8.09 12.28 -20.85
C ILE A 161 9.03 13.50 -20.79
N PRO A 162 10.36 13.32 -20.86
CA PRO A 162 11.28 14.43 -20.94
C PRO A 162 10.95 15.31 -22.17
N ASN A 163 10.60 16.57 -21.94
CA ASN A 163 10.27 17.59 -22.96
C ASN A 163 8.90 17.48 -23.69
N GLY A 164 7.87 16.84 -23.10
CA GLY A 164 6.52 16.79 -23.71
C GLY A 164 5.42 17.31 -22.78
N PHE A 165 4.59 18.24 -23.27
CA PHE A 165 3.29 18.54 -22.65
C PHE A 165 2.36 17.32 -22.80
N MET A 166 1.65 16.98 -21.72
CA MET A 166 0.61 15.94 -21.68
C MET A 166 -0.30 15.99 -22.92
N GLN A 167 -0.54 14.85 -23.57
CA GLN A 167 -1.70 14.63 -24.42
C GLN A 167 -2.69 13.72 -23.70
#